data_AF-A0A519MNZ1-F1
#
_entry.id   AF-A0A519MNZ1-F1
#
_cell.length_a   1.000
_cell.length_b   1.000
_cell.length_c   1.000
_cell.angle_alpha   90.00
_cell.angle_beta   90.00
_cell.angle_gamma   90.00
#
_symmetry.space_group_name_H-M   'P 1'
#
loop_
_entity.id
_entity.type
_entity.pdbx_description
1 polymer ?
#
loop_
_entity_poly.entity_id
_entity_poly.type
_entity_poly.pdbx_seq_one_letter_code
_entity_poly.pdbx_strand_id
1 'polypeptide(L)' 'SMQEAVKIAQKMAEKGDTVLLSPACASFDLFENYEDRGKQFKNAVQNL' A
#
# COMPACT_ATOMS: atom_id res chain seq x y z
N SER A 1 5.48 -4.08 -6.70
CA SER A 1 5.10 -4.70 -5.40
C SER A 1 4.47 -3.67 -4.47
N MET A 2 3.92 -4.07 -3.31
CA MET A 2 3.37 -3.13 -2.32
C MET A 2 4.40 -2.09 -1.86
N GLN A 3 5.64 -2.51 -1.66
CA GLN A 3 6.75 -1.64 -1.25
C GLN A 3 7.05 -0.57 -2.31
N GLU A 4 7.05 -0.93 -3.59
CA GLU A 4 7.26 0.04 -4.68
C GLU A 4 6.10 1.03 -4.76
N ALA A 5 4.85 0.56 -4.63
CA ALA A 5 3.68 1.42 -4.65
C ALA A 5 3.74 2.46 -3.53
N VAL A 6 4.11 2.05 -2.32
CA VAL A 6 4.27 2.94 -1.16
C VAL A 6 5.42 3.93 -1.37
N LYS A 7 6.55 3.51 -1.93
CA LYS A 7 7.68 4.41 -2.27
C LYS A 7 7.32 5.45 -3.32
N ILE A 8 6.57 5.07 -4.35
CA ILE A 8 6.11 6.01 -5.38
C ILE A 8 5.12 6.99 -4.77
N ALA A 9 4.16 6.51 -3.98
CA ALA A 9 3.21 7.37 -3.28
C ALA A 9 3.90 8.38 -2.35
N GLN A 10 4.93 7.95 -1.61
CA GLN A 10 5.71 8.84 -0.75
C GLN A 10 6.49 9.91 -1.52
N LYS A 11 7.00 9.60 -2.72
CA LYS A 11 7.66 10.59 -3.58
C LYS A 11 6.70 11.61 -4.19
N MET A 12 5.44 11.23 -4.36
CA MET A 12 4.41 12.07 -4.99
C MET A 12 3.59 12.87 -3.98
N ALA A 13 3.45 12.37 -2.75
CA ALA A 13 2.68 13.02 -1.70
C ALA A 13 3.46 14.18 -1.07
N GLU A 14 2.76 15.28 -0.80
CA GLU A 14 3.29 16.44 -0.10
C GLU A 14 2.82 16.49 1.36
N LYS A 15 3.42 17.41 2.13
CA LYS A 15 3.01 17.62 3.52
C LYS A 15 1.56 18.08 3.58
N GLY A 16 0.71 17.24 4.16
CA GLY A 16 -0.74 17.50 4.28
C GLY A 16 -1.59 16.53 3.46
N ASP A 17 -0.99 15.80 2.54
CA ASP A 17 -1.69 14.80 1.75
C ASP A 17 -1.96 13.51 2.54
N THR A 18 -3.00 12.79 2.14
CA THR A 18 -3.35 11.48 2.69
C THR A 18 -3.23 10.41 1.61
N VAL A 19 -2.40 9.40 1.85
CA VAL A 19 -2.28 8.23 0.99
C VAL A 19 -3.19 7.12 1.50
N LEU A 20 -4.18 6.73 0.69
CA LEU A 20 -5.15 5.68 1.01
C LEU A 20 -4.94 4.45 0.12
N LEU A 21 -4.80 3.28 0.74
CA LEU A 21 -4.87 2.00 0.04
C LEU A 21 -6.35 1.63 -0.20
N SER A 22 -6.87 1.86 -1.40
CA SER A 22 -8.24 1.48 -1.81
C SER A 22 -8.23 0.65 -3.10
N PRO A 23 -8.06 -0.68 -3.01
CA PRO A 23 -7.84 -1.52 -4.19
C PRO A 23 -9.12 -1.83 -5.00
N ALA A 24 -10.32 -1.43 -4.56
CA ALA A 24 -11.63 -1.55 -5.23
C ALA A 24 -12.04 -2.94 -5.81
N CYS A 25 -11.17 -3.95 -5.76
CA CYS A 25 -11.33 -5.30 -6.27
C CYS A 25 -10.93 -6.33 -5.22
N ALA A 26 -11.62 -7.48 -5.25
CA ALA A 26 -11.29 -8.64 -4.43
C ALA A 26 -9.89 -9.15 -4.83
N SER A 27 -9.02 -9.34 -3.84
CA SER A 27 -7.58 -9.58 -3.95
C SER A 27 -7.15 -10.92 -4.57
N PHE A 28 -8.03 -11.64 -5.27
CA PHE A 28 -7.85 -13.07 -5.54
C PHE A 28 -6.72 -13.44 -6.52
N ASP A 29 -6.13 -12.50 -7.27
CA ASP A 29 -5.05 -12.83 -8.23
C ASP A 29 -3.63 -12.42 -7.76
N LEU A 30 -3.48 -11.66 -6.67
CA LEU A 30 -2.18 -11.05 -6.27
C LEU A 30 -1.81 -11.20 -4.78
N PHE A 31 -2.73 -11.62 -3.91
CA PHE A 31 -2.49 -11.76 -2.46
C PHE A 31 -3.26 -12.95 -1.89
N GLU A 32 -2.65 -13.71 -0.97
CA GLU A 32 -3.29 -14.86 -0.30
C GLU A 32 -4.63 -14.50 0.38
N ASN A 33 -4.75 -13.27 0.88
CA ASN A 33 -5.94 -12.75 1.51
C ASN A 33 -5.85 -11.21 1.67
N TYR A 34 -6.97 -10.58 2.03
CA TYR A 34 -7.04 -9.11 2.22
C TYR A 34 -6.16 -8.64 3.40
N GLU A 35 -5.94 -9.49 4.39
CA GLU A 35 -5.18 -9.19 5.60
C GLU A 35 -3.70 -9.06 5.33
N ASP A 36 -3.15 -9.97 4.53
CA ASP A 36 -1.75 -9.95 4.11
C ASP A 36 -1.45 -8.68 3.31
N ARG A 37 -2.33 -8.30 2.37
CA ARG A 37 -2.22 -7.03 1.64
C ARG A 37 -2.16 -5.82 2.59
N GLY A 38 -3.01 -5.79 3.62
CA GLY A 38 -2.99 -4.74 4.65
C GLY A 38 -1.70 -4.75 5.49
N LYS A 39 -1.20 -5.93 5.86
CA LYS A 39 0.06 -6.10 6.60
C LYS A 39 1.25 -5.64 5.77
N GLN A 40 1.31 -6.01 4.49
CA GLN A 40 2.36 -5.56 3.57
C GLN A 40 2.37 -4.04 3.42
N PHE A 41 1.19 -3.41 3.32
CA PHE A 41 1.11 -1.94 3.26
C PHE A 41 1.62 -1.29 4.56
N LYS A 42 1.15 -1.75 5.73
CA LYS A 42 1.64 -1.25 7.02
C LYS A 42 3.16 -1.40 7.16
N ASN A 43 3.68 -2.58 6.84
CA ASN A 43 5.12 -2.84 6.89
C ASN A 43 5.88 -1.95 5.90
N ALA A 44 5.37 -1.76 4.69
CA ALA A 44 6.00 -0.89 3.71
C ALA A 44 6.02 0.58 4.18
N VAL A 45 4.94 1.06 4.79
CA VAL A 45 4.86 2.43 5.34
C VAL A 45 5.77 2.61 6.56
N GLN A 46 5.88 1.60 7.44
CA GLN A 46 6.76 1.65 8.61
C GLN A 46 8.25 1.58 8.26
N ASN A 47 8.59 0.99 7.11
CA ASN A 47 9.97 0.85 6.63
C ASN A 47 10.35 1.90 5.56
N LEU A 48 9.58 2.99 5.44
CA LEU A 48 9.91 4.12 4.57
C LEU A 48 11.06 4.97 5.13
#